data_AF-A0A971R0H1-F1
#
_entry.id   AF-A0A971R0H1-F1
#
_cell.length_a   1.000
_cell.length_b   1.000
_cell.length_c   1.000
_cell.angle_alpha   90.00
_cell.angle_beta   90.00
_cell.angle_gamma   90.00
#
_symmetry.space_group_name_H-M   'P 1'
#
loop_
_entity.id
_entity.type
_entity.pdbx_description
1 polymer ?
#
loop_
_entity_poly.entity_id
_entity_poly.type
_entity_poly.pdbx_seq_one_letter_code
_entity_poly.pdbx_strand_id
1 'polypeptide(L)'
;MTVSENCAVISNKSVSIDGNLITFSSEKIAHSALPGQFVEVSCSDGGMLLRRPFSVYDTTAESLSLFVKSVGRGTRWLGGLREGEKVNIIGPLGKGFSIDEGSRSLLIGGGCGVAS
;
A
#
# COMPACT_ATOMS: atom_id res chain seq x y z
N MET A 1 13.49 6.10 -6.83
CA MET A 1 14.54 5.68 -5.87
C MET A 1 13.82 5.01 -4.72
N THR A 2 14.21 3.80 -4.32
CA THR A 2 13.59 3.12 -3.16
C THR A 2 14.06 3.78 -1.87
N VAL A 3 13.12 4.06 -0.96
CA VAL A 3 13.35 4.66 0.35
C VAL A 3 12.76 3.80 1.46
N SER A 4 13.26 3.97 2.69
CA SER A 4 12.69 3.43 3.91
C SER A 4 12.37 4.58 4.84
N GLU A 5 11.12 4.77 5.23
CA GLU A 5 10.71 5.86 6.11
C GLU A 5 9.52 5.50 7.00
N ASN A 6 9.33 6.26 8.07
CA ASN A 6 8.20 6.10 8.99
C ASN A 6 7.05 6.99 8.53
N CYS A 7 5.98 6.35 8.03
CA CYS A 7 4.81 7.02 7.49
C CYS A 7 3.70 7.03 8.54
N ALA A 8 3.07 8.18 8.77
CA ALA A 8 1.90 8.28 9.63
C ALA A 8 0.64 7.84 8.86
N VAL A 9 -0.28 7.18 9.55
CA VAL A 9 -1.62 6.89 9.02
C VAL A 9 -2.39 8.20 8.92
N ILE A 10 -2.76 8.59 7.71
CA ILE A 10 -3.63 9.75 7.42
C ILE A 10 -5.10 9.34 7.56
N SER A 11 -5.45 8.14 7.07
CA SER A 11 -6.80 7.60 7.23
C SER A 11 -6.78 6.07 7.19
N ASN A 12 -7.74 5.44 7.87
CA ASN A 12 -7.99 4.00 7.78
C ASN A 12 -9.50 3.77 7.73
N LYS A 13 -10.00 3.38 6.55
CA LYS A 13 -11.44 3.21 6.30
C LYS A 13 -11.75 1.76 5.95
N SER A 14 -12.74 1.19 6.62
CA SER A 14 -13.33 -0.08 6.18
C SER A 14 -14.12 0.14 4.88
N VAL A 15 -13.75 -0.59 3.82
CA VAL A 15 -14.37 -0.49 2.48
C VAL A 15 -15.03 -1.80 2.05
N SER A 16 -14.84 -2.88 2.79
CA SER A 16 -15.55 -4.15 2.65
C SER A 16 -15.60 -4.87 4.00
N ILE A 17 -16.26 -6.04 4.05
CA ILE A 17 -16.39 -6.84 5.29
C ILE A 17 -15.04 -7.22 5.91
N ASP A 18 -14.00 -7.34 5.09
CA ASP A 18 -12.67 -7.78 5.50
C ASP A 18 -11.55 -6.93 4.88
N GLY A 19 -11.87 -5.72 4.38
CA GLY A 19 -10.94 -4.88 3.63
C GLY A 19 -10.91 -3.45 4.14
N ASN A 20 -9.70 -2.97 4.41
CA ASN A 20 -9.43 -1.59 4.79
C ASN A 20 -8.67 -0.89 3.67
N LEU A 21 -9.04 0.37 3.39
CA LEU A 21 -8.20 1.29 2.64
C LEU A 21 -7.45 2.17 3.63
N ILE A 22 -6.12 2.02 3.67
CA ILE A 22 -5.25 2.72 4.61
C ILE A 22 -4.35 3.67 3.84
N THR A 23 -4.39 4.95 4.18
CA THR A 23 -3.58 6.01 3.58
C THR A 23 -2.44 6.40 4.51
N PHE A 24 -1.23 6.46 3.97
CA PHE A 24 -0.01 6.78 4.71
C PHE A 24 0.65 8.04 4.13
N SER A 25 1.18 8.90 5.01
CA SER A 25 1.95 10.08 4.63
C SER A 25 3.31 9.67 4.06
N SER A 26 3.60 10.00 2.82
CA SER A 26 4.94 9.89 2.23
C SER A 26 4.96 10.61 0.89
N GLU A 27 5.67 11.73 0.84
CA GLU A 27 5.94 12.41 -0.43
C GLU A 27 6.90 11.57 -1.29
N LYS A 28 7.94 10.97 -0.70
CA LYS A 28 9.01 10.32 -1.47
C LYS A 28 8.54 9.06 -2.19
N ILE A 29 7.77 8.22 -1.51
CA ILE A 29 7.21 7.01 -2.12
C ILE A 29 6.13 7.42 -3.12
N ALA A 30 5.23 8.34 -2.75
CA ALA A 30 4.12 8.73 -3.62
C ALA A 30 4.59 9.38 -4.93
N HIS A 31 5.60 10.26 -4.90
CA HIS A 31 6.14 10.89 -6.12
C HIS A 31 6.88 9.93 -7.05
N SER A 32 7.36 8.79 -6.56
CA SER A 32 8.21 7.88 -7.35
C SER A 32 7.56 6.54 -7.69
N ALA A 33 6.39 6.24 -7.11
CA ALA A 33 5.65 5.03 -7.39
C ALA A 33 5.00 5.08 -8.78
N LEU A 34 5.06 3.95 -9.48
CA LEU A 34 4.38 3.72 -10.75
C LEU A 34 3.30 2.63 -10.57
N PRO A 35 2.24 2.62 -11.39
CA PRO A 35 1.25 1.54 -11.38
C PRO A 35 1.89 0.15 -11.47
N GLY A 36 1.38 -0.83 -10.73
CA GLY A 36 1.94 -2.18 -10.65
C GLY A 36 3.15 -2.34 -9.72
N GLN A 37 3.59 -1.28 -9.04
CA GLN A 37 4.58 -1.38 -7.97
C GLN A 37 3.94 -1.66 -6.61
N PHE A 38 4.77 -2.08 -5.66
CA PHE A 38 4.35 -2.41 -4.30
C PHE A 38 5.28 -1.79 -3.26
N VAL A 39 4.88 -1.85 -1.99
CA VAL A 39 5.69 -1.46 -0.83
C VAL A 39 5.72 -2.57 0.21
N GLU A 40 6.75 -2.59 1.04
CA GLU A 40 6.83 -3.48 2.20
C GLU A 40 6.55 -2.72 3.49
N VAL A 41 5.45 -3.07 4.16
CA VAL A 41 5.03 -2.44 5.42
C VAL A 41 5.53 -3.25 6.61
N SER A 42 6.23 -2.60 7.54
CA SER A 42 6.65 -3.22 8.80
C SER A 42 5.44 -3.54 9.67
N CYS A 43 5.49 -4.71 10.29
CA CYS A 43 4.52 -5.17 11.29
C CYS A 43 5.21 -5.49 12.63
N SER A 44 6.42 -4.95 12.85
CA SER A 44 7.23 -5.19 14.05
C SER A 44 6.48 -4.86 15.33
N ASP A 45 5.72 -3.76 15.33
CA ASP A 45 5.03 -3.23 16.51
C ASP A 45 3.79 -4.08 16.86
N GLY A 46 3.31 -4.89 15.91
CA GLY A 46 2.33 -5.96 16.16
C GLY A 46 2.94 -7.29 16.61
N GLY A 47 4.26 -7.35 16.76
CA GLY A 47 5.02 -8.55 17.12
C GLY A 47 5.32 -9.49 15.94
N MET A 48 5.39 -8.98 14.71
CA MET A 48 5.72 -9.78 13.52
C MET A 48 7.00 -9.29 12.86
N LEU A 49 7.98 -10.19 12.76
CA LEU A 49 9.30 -9.87 12.22
C LEU A 49 9.29 -9.56 10.72
N LEU A 50 8.48 -10.29 9.96
CA LEU A 50 8.44 -10.15 8.50
C LEU A 50 7.47 -9.04 8.09
N ARG A 51 7.94 -8.21 7.15
CA ARG A 51 7.15 -7.18 6.46
C ARG A 51 6.07 -7.80 5.60
N ARG A 52 5.09 -6.98 5.23
CA ARG A 52 3.98 -7.37 4.36
C ARG A 52 4.03 -6.57 3.06
N PRO A 53 4.19 -7.24 1.90
CA PRO A 53 4.13 -6.56 0.62
C PRO A 53 2.67 -6.22 0.28
N PHE A 54 2.43 -4.98 -0.15
CA PHE A 54 1.13 -4.53 -0.67
C PHE A 54 1.32 -3.69 -1.91
N SER A 55 0.50 -3.95 -2.94
CA SER A 55 0.42 -3.07 -4.11
C SER A 55 0.10 -1.65 -3.68
N VAL A 56 0.72 -0.68 -4.33
CA VAL A 56 0.34 0.72 -4.18
C VAL A 56 -1.02 0.90 -4.86
N TYR A 57 -2.06 1.12 -4.06
CA TYR A 57 -3.43 1.25 -4.57
C TYR A 57 -3.64 2.57 -5.30
N ASP A 58 -3.14 3.66 -4.69
CA ASP A 58 -3.23 5.00 -5.24
C ASP A 58 -2.18 5.91 -4.60
N THR A 59 -1.86 7.03 -5.25
CA THR A 59 -0.93 8.05 -4.77
C THR A 59 -1.47 9.46 -5.01
N THR A 60 -1.22 10.34 -4.05
CA THR A 60 -1.33 11.80 -4.22
C THR A 60 0.08 12.41 -4.19
N ALA A 61 0.21 13.73 -4.15
CA ALA A 61 1.52 14.37 -3.96
C ALA A 61 2.16 14.01 -2.59
N GLU A 62 1.37 13.78 -1.55
CA GLU A 62 1.86 13.68 -0.17
C GLU A 62 1.59 12.32 0.49
N SER A 63 0.87 11.43 -0.19
CA SER A 63 0.42 10.18 0.41
C SER A 63 0.32 9.03 -0.58
N LEU A 64 0.43 7.81 -0.07
CA LEU A 64 0.02 6.60 -0.78
C LEU A 64 -1.10 5.90 -0.01
N SER A 65 -1.94 5.14 -0.72
CA SER A 65 -2.95 4.28 -0.13
C SER A 65 -2.68 2.82 -0.43
N LEU A 66 -3.05 1.94 0.50
CA LEU A 66 -2.93 0.50 0.39
C LEU A 66 -4.29 -0.13 0.70
N PHE A 67 -4.71 -1.09 -0.13
CA PHE A 67 -5.84 -1.96 0.20
C PHE A 67 -5.33 -3.17 0.99
N VAL A 68 -5.82 -3.33 2.23
CA VAL A 68 -5.40 -4.38 3.15
C VAL A 68 -6.58 -5.28 3.45
N LYS A 69 -6.54 -6.52 2.92
CA LYS A 69 -7.49 -7.57 3.27
C LYS A 69 -7.06 -8.31 4.53
N SER A 70 -7.95 -8.43 5.51
CA SER A 70 -7.72 -9.04 6.83
C SER A 70 -7.67 -10.58 6.79
N VAL A 71 -6.60 -11.14 6.23
CA VAL A 71 -6.43 -12.60 6.12
C VAL A 71 -5.67 -13.24 7.29
N GLY A 72 -4.70 -12.54 7.90
CA GLY A 72 -3.86 -13.07 8.97
C GLY A 72 -3.48 -12.03 10.01
N ARG A 73 -2.60 -12.40 10.95
CA ARG A 73 -2.23 -11.54 12.10
C ARG A 73 -1.68 -10.18 11.66
N GLY A 74 -0.83 -10.13 10.64
CA GLY A 74 -0.23 -8.87 10.15
C GLY A 74 -1.23 -7.92 9.52
N THR A 75 -2.06 -8.43 8.62
CA THR A 75 -3.11 -7.63 7.96
C THR A 75 -4.18 -7.18 8.95
N ARG A 76 -4.53 -7.99 9.96
CA ARG A 76 -5.48 -7.59 11.02
C ARG A 76 -4.91 -6.51 11.92
N TRP A 77 -3.61 -6.60 12.25
CA TRP A 77 -2.92 -5.55 12.99
C TRP A 77 -2.88 -4.24 12.20
N LEU A 78 -2.52 -4.30 10.91
CA LEU A 78 -2.55 -3.13 10.02
C LEU A 78 -3.95 -2.52 9.90
N GLY A 79 -4.98 -3.36 9.72
CA GLY A 79 -6.37 -2.91 9.66
C GLY A 79 -6.87 -2.23 10.94
N GLY A 80 -6.20 -2.45 12.07
CA GLY A 80 -6.50 -1.83 13.36
C GLY A 80 -5.77 -0.51 13.64
N LEU A 81 -4.89 -0.07 12.74
CA LEU A 81 -4.14 1.18 12.91
C LEU A 81 -5.07 2.40 12.95
N ARG A 82 -4.71 3.37 13.77
CA ARG A 82 -5.42 4.64 13.97
C ARG A 82 -4.67 5.79 13.32
N GLU A 83 -5.39 6.85 12.99
CA GLU A 83 -4.80 8.08 12.47
C GLU A 83 -3.69 8.59 13.40
N GLY A 84 -2.58 9.04 12.80
CA GLY A 84 -1.39 9.50 13.50
C GLY A 84 -0.41 8.40 13.93
N GLU A 85 -0.82 7.13 13.99
CA GLU A 85 0.12 6.02 14.24
C GLU A 85 1.10 5.89 13.09
N LYS A 86 2.35 5.53 13.39
CA LYS A 86 3.44 5.46 12.41
C LYS A 86 3.82 4.02 12.14
N VAL A 87 4.07 3.70 10.87
CA VAL A 87 4.64 2.43 10.46
C VAL A 87 5.80 2.66 9.50
N ASN A 88 6.82 1.83 9.59
CA ASN A 88 7.93 1.88 8.64
C ASN A 88 7.54 1.23 7.31
N ILE A 89 7.70 1.95 6.21
CA ILE A 89 7.40 1.48 4.86
C ILE A 89 8.67 1.56 4.00
N ILE A 90 8.93 0.50 3.24
CA ILE A 90 9.98 0.46 2.21
C ILE A 90 9.33 0.46 0.84
N GLY A 91 9.68 1.42 -0.01
CA GLY A 91 9.06 1.55 -1.32
C GLY A 91 9.57 2.72 -2.16
N PRO A 92 9.07 2.84 -3.40
CA PRO A 92 8.39 1.78 -4.15
C PRO A 92 9.36 0.65 -4.52
N LEU A 93 8.82 -0.54 -4.73
CA LEU A 93 9.51 -1.77 -5.11
C LEU A 93 8.86 -2.42 -6.33
N GLY A 94 9.61 -3.26 -7.04
CA GLY A 94 9.15 -3.96 -8.23
C GLY A 94 9.24 -3.13 -9.51
N LYS A 95 8.92 -3.75 -10.64
CA LYS A 95 8.82 -3.10 -11.95
C LYS A 95 7.36 -2.80 -12.22
N GLY A 96 7.03 -1.54 -12.49
CA GLY A 96 5.67 -1.14 -12.83
C GLY A 96 5.17 -1.70 -14.16
N PHE A 97 3.89 -1.47 -14.44
CA PHE A 97 3.29 -1.85 -15.71
C PHE A 97 3.92 -1.10 -16.88
N SER A 98 4.03 -1.77 -18.02
CA SER A 98 4.40 -1.12 -19.28
C SER A 98 3.13 -0.56 -19.90
N ILE A 99 3.01 0.76 -19.92
CA ILE A 99 1.85 1.47 -20.45
C ILE A 99 2.24 2.03 -21.81
N ASP A 100 1.57 1.56 -22.85
CA ASP A 100 1.77 2.03 -24.22
C ASP A 100 0.67 3.02 -24.59
N GLU A 101 1.04 4.27 -24.87
CA GLU A 101 0.10 5.33 -25.18
C GLU A 101 -0.56 5.10 -26.55
N GLY A 102 -1.88 5.28 -26.63
CA GLY A 102 -2.63 5.13 -27.88
C GLY A 102 -3.02 3.70 -28.25
N SER A 103 -2.60 2.71 -27.48
CA SER A 103 -3.02 1.31 -27.63
C SER A 103 -4.35 1.02 -26.91
N ARG A 104 -5.15 0.09 -27.45
CA ARG A 104 -6.34 -0.41 -26.74
C ARG A 104 -5.91 -1.46 -25.71
N SER A 105 -6.07 -1.13 -24.43
CA SER A 105 -5.75 -2.05 -23.33
C SER A 105 -6.99 -2.78 -22.82
N LEU A 106 -6.81 -4.03 -22.38
CA LEU A 106 -7.79 -4.80 -21.63
C LEU A 106 -7.28 -4.99 -20.20
N LEU A 107 -8.09 -4.61 -19.21
CA LEU A 107 -7.81 -4.81 -17.79
C LEU A 107 -8.68 -5.94 -17.25
N ILE A 108 -8.06 -6.92 -16.59
CA ILE A 108 -8.75 -8.02 -15.90
C ILE A 108 -8.23 -8.07 -14.47
N GLY A 109 -9.10 -7.82 -13.50
CA GLY A 109 -8.78 -7.87 -12.08
C GLY A 109 -9.72 -8.81 -11.33
N GLY A 110 -9.22 -9.44 -10.27
CA GLY A 110 -9.99 -10.31 -9.40
C GLY A 110 -9.46 -10.33 -7.97
N GLY A 111 -10.36 -10.41 -6.99
CA GLY A 111 -10.01 -10.41 -5.58
C GLY A 111 -9.19 -9.19 -5.16
N CYS A 112 -8.10 -9.41 -4.41
CA CYS A 112 -7.19 -8.32 -4.02
C CYS A 112 -6.35 -7.79 -5.19
N GLY A 113 -6.25 -8.52 -6.31
CA GLY A 113 -5.45 -8.11 -7.47
C GLY A 113 -5.99 -6.86 -8.15
N VAL A 114 -7.26 -6.50 -7.91
CA VAL A 114 -7.88 -5.25 -8.39
C VAL A 114 -7.21 -4.01 -7.80
N ALA A 115 -6.47 -4.15 -6.69
CA ALA A 115 -5.82 -3.06 -5.98
C ALA A 115 -4.42 -2.68 -6.51
N SER A 116 -4.01 -3.18 -7.69
CA SER A 116 -2.63 -3.05 -8.20
C SER A 116 -2.52 -2.17 -9.44
#